data_AF-A0AA36GP45-F1
#
_entry.id   AF-A0AA36GP45-F1
#
_cell.length_a   1.000
_cell.length_b   1.000
_cell.length_c   1.000
_cell.angle_alpha   90.00
_cell.angle_beta   90.00
_cell.angle_gamma   90.00
#
_symmetry.space_group_name_H-M   'P 1'
#
loop_
_entity.id
_entity.type
_entity.pdbx_description
1 polymer ?
#
loop_
_entity_poly.entity_id
_entity_poly.type
_entity_poly.pdbx_seq_one_letter_code
_entity_poly.pdbx_strand_id
1 'polypeptide(L)'
;MYYLISSGVDPELSEIFEGVRSQDPTTAAAAGGETTAAAGGTTAAAGETTAAGGETTGARGSTAAGESTTAAEGATTGGTGTGAETTGAGETVETTAAGSGGTTTGGTGAGETTTAAGEKTTKVPVPPANNQMCPGNKRTNDKIRKKALDMTNLYRSVLAQGQVAKRNGVYMPTAANMQKLRYDCDLELIARDRAESCAALGSEANTADYQENRYYIPKSDVASAEAPRVDAMAASIKEWWERVRLDEPIGLQCYFRAKHESLQVKTFTRMAWADTNKMGCTVQECGDQWHAVCLYSPPGNKVEERIYIPGTTCTMCPVGTSCDGALGLCATPES
;
A
#
# COMPACT_ATOMS: atom_id res chain seq x y z
N MET A 1 -13.15 -4.21 18.82
CA MET A 1 -11.79 -3.63 18.83
C MET A 1 -11.07 -3.74 20.18
N TYR A 2 -11.51 -3.06 21.26
CA TYR A 2 -10.86 -3.11 22.60
C TYR A 2 -10.40 -4.50 23.08
N TYR A 3 -11.19 -5.55 22.80
CA TYR A 3 -10.90 -6.92 23.27
C TYR A 3 -9.68 -7.62 22.65
N LEU A 4 -9.10 -7.12 21.54
CA LEU A 4 -7.84 -7.66 20.99
C LEU A 4 -6.58 -7.05 21.62
N ILE A 5 -6.73 -6.03 22.48
CA ILE A 5 -5.61 -5.21 22.98
C ILE A 5 -5.10 -5.71 24.35
N SER A 6 -5.84 -6.59 25.03
CA SER A 6 -5.61 -6.94 26.44
C SER A 6 -4.53 -8.02 26.71
N SER A 7 -3.81 -8.50 25.69
CA SER A 7 -2.87 -9.64 25.85
C SER A 7 -1.64 -9.54 24.94
N GLY A 8 -0.58 -8.86 25.43
CA GLY A 8 0.76 -8.95 24.84
C GLY A 8 0.99 -8.15 23.55
N VAL A 9 0.25 -7.07 23.33
CA VAL A 9 0.49 -6.16 22.19
C VAL A 9 1.84 -5.46 22.36
N ASP A 10 2.56 -5.35 21.23
CA ASP A 10 3.82 -4.62 21.12
C ASP A 10 3.62 -3.12 21.42
N PRO A 11 4.43 -2.46 22.28
CA PRO A 11 4.22 -1.08 22.68
C PRO A 11 4.06 -0.08 21.53
N GLU A 12 4.75 -0.27 20.40
CA GLU A 12 4.61 0.60 19.23
C GLU A 12 3.24 0.46 18.55
N LEU A 13 2.60 -0.71 18.62
CA LEU A 13 1.24 -0.90 18.09
C LEU A 13 0.18 -0.22 18.98
N SER A 14 0.39 -0.16 20.30
CA SER A 14 -0.39 0.73 21.18
C SER A 14 -0.10 2.20 20.91
N GLU A 15 1.15 2.62 20.67
CA GLU A 15 1.47 4.02 20.32
C GLU A 15 0.89 4.43 18.95
N ILE A 16 0.74 3.52 17.99
CA ILE A 16 -0.02 3.81 16.76
C ILE A 16 -1.49 4.09 17.09
N PHE A 17 -2.11 3.27 17.93
CA PHE A 17 -3.52 3.44 18.31
C PHE A 17 -3.73 4.70 19.16
N GLU A 18 -2.82 5.00 20.08
CA GLU A 18 -2.88 6.19 20.94
C GLU A 18 -2.43 7.47 20.21
N GLY A 19 -1.49 7.41 19.26
CA GLY A 19 -1.12 8.52 18.38
C GLY A 19 -2.20 8.87 17.35
N VAL A 20 -3.06 7.91 17.01
CA VAL A 20 -4.32 8.15 16.28
C VAL A 20 -5.36 8.82 17.19
N ARG A 21 -5.46 8.41 18.46
CA ARG A 21 -6.51 8.83 19.41
C ARG A 21 -6.23 10.16 20.13
N SER A 22 -4.97 10.47 20.41
CA SER A 22 -4.53 11.66 21.18
C SER A 22 -4.49 12.95 20.35
N GLN A 23 -4.71 12.85 19.04
CA GLN A 23 -4.63 13.97 18.09
C GLN A 23 -6.03 14.38 17.58
N ASP A 24 -7.08 14.02 18.32
CA ASP A 24 -8.42 14.54 18.14
C ASP A 24 -8.47 16.03 18.57
N PRO A 25 -8.79 16.97 17.66
CA PRO A 25 -8.75 18.41 17.96
C PRO A 25 -9.77 18.85 19.03
N THR A 26 -10.74 18.00 19.40
CA THR A 26 -11.70 18.33 20.46
C THR A 26 -11.09 18.33 21.86
N THR A 27 -10.00 17.61 22.10
CA THR A 27 -9.34 17.56 23.43
C THR A 27 -8.44 18.77 23.70
N ALA A 28 -7.90 19.41 22.66
CA ALA A 28 -7.02 20.57 22.78
C ALA A 28 -7.70 21.82 23.37
N ALA A 29 -9.04 21.89 23.32
CA ALA A 29 -9.83 23.03 23.81
C ALA A 29 -9.97 23.11 25.34
N ALA A 30 -9.61 22.05 26.08
CA ALA A 30 -9.89 21.93 27.52
C ALA A 30 -8.74 22.37 28.46
N ALA A 31 -7.59 22.77 27.91
CA ALA A 31 -6.36 23.05 28.68
C ALA A 31 -5.93 24.53 28.70
N GLY A 32 -6.89 25.46 28.60
CA GLY A 32 -6.65 26.91 28.74
C GLY A 32 -6.58 27.36 30.19
N GLY A 33 -5.48 27.09 30.89
CA GLY A 33 -5.29 27.47 32.29
C GLY A 33 -5.19 28.98 32.51
N GLU A 34 -5.71 29.45 33.65
CA GLU A 34 -5.68 30.86 34.06
C GLU A 34 -4.25 31.40 34.17
N THR A 35 -4.01 32.61 33.63
CA THR A 35 -2.80 33.39 33.92
C THR A 35 -3.19 34.75 34.48
N THR A 36 -2.79 35.00 35.73
CA THR A 36 -3.06 36.25 36.43
C THR A 36 -2.07 37.33 36.04
N ALA A 37 -2.58 38.48 35.57
CA ALA A 37 -1.79 39.70 35.37
C ALA A 37 -2.63 40.91 35.83
N ALA A 38 -2.03 41.78 36.65
CA ALA A 38 -2.74 42.86 37.32
C ALA A 38 -2.17 44.25 37.03
N ALA A 39 -3.07 45.18 36.75
CA ALA A 39 -2.97 46.64 36.90
C ALA A 39 -1.87 47.44 36.15
N GLY A 40 -2.32 48.37 35.31
CA GLY A 40 -1.54 49.51 34.81
C GLY A 40 -2.42 50.47 34.00
N GLY A 41 -2.54 51.74 34.42
CA GLY A 41 -3.23 52.81 33.67
C GLY A 41 -2.34 53.45 32.58
N THR A 42 -2.76 54.47 31.83
CA THR A 42 -3.97 55.33 31.97
C THR A 42 -4.22 56.16 30.70
N THR A 43 -5.48 56.54 30.38
CA THR A 43 -5.90 57.60 29.42
C THR A 43 -5.56 57.39 27.90
N ALA A 44 -6.27 57.93 26.90
CA ALA A 44 -7.32 58.97 26.85
C ALA A 44 -8.38 58.79 25.71
N ALA A 45 -9.35 59.72 25.70
CA ALA A 45 -10.41 60.09 24.72
C ALA A 45 -10.06 60.12 23.20
N ALA A 46 -11.00 60.27 22.22
CA ALA A 46 -12.48 60.12 22.09
C ALA A 46 -12.93 60.33 20.60
N GLY A 47 -14.24 60.19 20.28
CA GLY A 47 -14.87 60.34 18.94
C GLY A 47 -15.52 59.02 18.46
N GLU A 48 -16.81 58.83 18.16
CA GLU A 48 -17.90 59.66 17.56
C GLU A 48 -17.62 60.11 16.11
N THR A 49 -18.49 59.95 15.10
CA THR A 49 -19.90 59.44 15.00
C THR A 49 -20.00 58.18 14.07
N THR A 50 -21.04 57.73 13.32
CA THR A 50 -22.36 58.23 12.85
C THR A 50 -23.34 57.07 12.45
N ALA A 51 -24.42 57.37 11.69
CA ALA A 51 -25.50 56.52 11.14
C ALA A 51 -25.07 55.43 10.11
N ALA A 52 -25.80 54.34 9.78
CA ALA A 52 -27.21 53.89 9.96
C ALA A 52 -28.19 54.07 8.75
N GLY A 53 -28.97 53.01 8.46
CA GLY A 53 -30.03 52.95 7.41
C GLY A 53 -29.55 52.48 6.00
N GLY A 54 -30.28 51.66 5.23
CA GLY A 54 -31.55 50.97 5.52
C GLY A 54 -32.03 50.02 4.38
N GLU A 55 -33.11 49.31 4.68
CA GLU A 55 -34.04 48.47 3.90
C GLU A 55 -34.20 48.76 2.37
N THR A 56 -34.61 47.84 1.48
CA THR A 56 -35.82 46.97 1.57
C THR A 56 -35.86 45.77 0.60
N THR A 57 -36.74 44.81 0.93
CA THR A 57 -37.46 43.77 0.14
C THR A 57 -37.36 43.66 -1.40
N GLY A 58 -37.42 42.42 -1.90
CA GLY A 58 -37.93 42.11 -3.26
C GLY A 58 -38.08 40.61 -3.55
N ALA A 59 -39.31 40.09 -3.70
CA ALA A 59 -39.56 38.65 -3.98
C ALA A 59 -40.87 38.35 -4.76
N ARG A 60 -40.71 37.77 -5.97
CA ARG A 60 -41.64 36.96 -6.82
C ARG A 60 -40.82 36.63 -8.10
N GLY A 61 -40.89 35.45 -8.73
CA GLY A 61 -42.04 34.77 -9.35
C GLY A 61 -42.13 35.20 -10.84
N SER A 62 -42.39 34.36 -11.85
CA SER A 62 -42.79 32.94 -11.93
C SER A 62 -42.74 32.46 -13.42
N THR A 63 -42.69 31.13 -13.69
CA THR A 63 -43.13 30.43 -14.96
C THR A 63 -42.42 30.79 -16.31
N ALA A 64 -42.43 29.99 -17.41
CA ALA A 64 -42.52 28.52 -17.63
C ALA A 64 -42.33 28.14 -19.15
N ALA A 65 -42.10 26.85 -19.42
CA ALA A 65 -42.45 26.07 -20.64
C ALA A 65 -41.69 26.27 -22.00
N GLY A 66 -41.83 25.26 -22.89
CA GLY A 66 -41.24 25.15 -24.26
C GLY A 66 -39.93 24.34 -24.30
N GLU A 67 -39.73 23.17 -24.95
CA GLU A 67 -40.19 22.57 -26.24
C GLU A 67 -39.67 23.24 -27.52
N SER A 68 -39.34 22.55 -28.63
CA SER A 68 -38.88 21.16 -28.87
C SER A 68 -38.45 20.98 -30.37
N THR A 69 -37.96 19.78 -30.73
CA THR A 69 -37.97 19.12 -32.07
C THR A 69 -37.23 19.68 -33.32
N THR A 70 -36.46 18.76 -33.97
CA THR A 70 -36.26 18.56 -35.45
C THR A 70 -35.51 19.61 -36.29
N ALA A 71 -34.82 19.29 -37.41
CA ALA A 71 -34.51 18.02 -38.13
C ALA A 71 -33.03 18.08 -38.66
N ALA A 72 -32.31 17.01 -39.02
CA ALA A 72 -32.36 16.18 -40.26
C ALA A 72 -32.25 17.00 -41.57
N GLU A 73 -31.54 16.64 -42.64
CA GLU A 73 -30.84 15.41 -43.13
C GLU A 73 -29.50 15.83 -43.84
N GLY A 74 -28.58 15.01 -44.38
CA GLY A 74 -28.38 13.54 -44.48
C GLY A 74 -27.37 13.19 -45.61
N ALA A 75 -27.04 11.89 -45.77
CA ALA A 75 -26.51 11.24 -47.02
C ALA A 75 -25.08 11.65 -47.56
N THR A 76 -24.25 10.81 -48.23
CA THR A 76 -24.31 9.37 -48.60
C THR A 76 -22.94 8.78 -49.05
N THR A 77 -22.83 7.44 -49.06
CA THR A 77 -22.06 6.54 -49.98
C THR A 77 -20.52 6.49 -50.09
N GLY A 78 -19.98 5.26 -50.01
CA GLY A 78 -18.81 4.75 -50.77
C GLY A 78 -17.43 4.83 -50.11
N GLY A 79 -16.50 3.87 -50.25
CA GLY A 79 -16.59 2.51 -50.80
C GLY A 79 -15.29 2.02 -51.50
N THR A 80 -14.72 0.88 -51.07
CA THR A 80 -13.47 0.22 -51.62
C THR A 80 -12.17 1.05 -51.53
N GLY A 81 -10.93 0.50 -51.61
CA GLY A 81 -10.46 -0.90 -51.57
C GLY A 81 -8.95 -1.06 -51.88
N THR A 82 -8.30 -2.07 -51.28
CA THR A 82 -7.04 -2.78 -51.68
C THR A 82 -5.69 -2.04 -51.90
N GLY A 83 -4.65 -2.51 -51.18
CA GLY A 83 -3.26 -2.68 -51.67
C GLY A 83 -2.19 -1.65 -51.26
N ALA A 84 -0.88 -1.97 -51.23
CA ALA A 84 -0.17 -3.27 -51.21
C ALA A 84 1.34 -3.09 -50.88
N GLU A 85 2.03 -4.18 -50.45
CA GLU A 85 3.51 -4.43 -50.52
C GLU A 85 4.47 -3.48 -49.74
N THR A 86 5.70 -3.84 -49.33
CA THR A 86 6.52 -5.08 -49.21
C THR A 86 7.50 -4.87 -48.02
N THR A 87 8.37 -5.76 -47.49
CA THR A 87 8.87 -7.15 -47.73
C THR A 87 9.33 -7.70 -46.34
N GLY A 88 9.82 -8.94 -46.12
CA GLY A 88 9.98 -10.13 -46.96
C GLY A 88 10.88 -11.19 -46.31
N ALA A 89 10.67 -12.48 -46.63
CA ALA A 89 11.45 -13.69 -46.29
C ALA A 89 11.65 -14.08 -44.79
N GLY A 90 11.54 -15.34 -44.38
CA GLY A 90 11.13 -16.55 -45.15
C GLY A 90 10.95 -17.82 -44.30
N GLU A 91 10.01 -18.67 -44.75
CA GLU A 91 9.96 -20.16 -44.79
C GLU A 91 10.87 -20.99 -43.82
N THR A 92 10.33 -21.87 -42.95
CA THR A 92 9.78 -23.25 -43.16
C THR A 92 10.82 -24.27 -43.69
N VAL A 93 10.74 -25.60 -43.52
CA VAL A 93 9.78 -26.59 -42.95
C VAL A 93 10.60 -27.62 -42.09
N GLU A 94 10.20 -28.79 -41.54
CA GLU A 94 9.02 -29.68 -41.57
C GLU A 94 8.91 -30.49 -40.23
N THR A 95 8.21 -31.64 -40.16
CA THR A 95 8.29 -32.64 -39.06
C THR A 95 7.77 -34.01 -39.54
N THR A 96 8.65 -35.02 -39.69
CA THR A 96 8.28 -36.40 -40.06
C THR A 96 9.11 -37.48 -39.37
N ALA A 97 8.62 -38.73 -39.40
CA ALA A 97 8.92 -39.77 -38.41
C ALA A 97 9.88 -40.90 -38.85
N ALA A 98 10.52 -41.50 -37.84
CA ALA A 98 10.94 -42.91 -37.64
C ALA A 98 11.09 -43.91 -38.83
N GLY A 99 12.16 -44.72 -38.79
CA GLY A 99 12.02 -46.17 -39.04
C GLY A 99 13.22 -47.01 -39.55
N SER A 100 13.63 -48.00 -38.73
CA SER A 100 14.09 -49.36 -39.12
C SER A 100 15.56 -49.69 -39.47
N GLY A 101 16.06 -50.80 -38.88
CA GLY A 101 17.18 -51.67 -39.34
C GLY A 101 18.63 -51.25 -38.99
N GLY A 102 19.54 -52.13 -38.56
CA GLY A 102 19.44 -53.55 -38.14
C GLY A 102 20.80 -54.25 -37.90
N THR A 103 20.78 -55.44 -37.28
CA THR A 103 21.83 -56.51 -37.33
C THR A 103 23.09 -56.45 -36.40
N THR A 104 22.92 -57.04 -35.21
CA THR A 104 23.82 -57.97 -34.45
C THR A 104 25.37 -57.91 -34.48
N THR A 105 26.00 -58.05 -33.30
CA THR A 105 27.04 -59.08 -33.06
C THR A 105 27.31 -59.31 -31.56
N GLY A 106 27.68 -60.54 -31.17
CA GLY A 106 28.49 -60.87 -29.98
C GLY A 106 27.96 -60.58 -28.56
N GLY A 107 28.03 -61.57 -27.66
CA GLY A 107 27.87 -61.36 -26.21
C GLY A 107 28.66 -62.42 -25.42
N THR A 108 28.70 -62.34 -24.08
CA THR A 108 28.99 -63.47 -23.15
C THR A 108 28.86 -63.04 -21.69
N GLY A 109 28.07 -63.78 -20.90
CA GLY A 109 28.41 -64.17 -19.52
C GLY A 109 28.12 -63.23 -18.35
N ALA A 110 28.15 -63.84 -17.15
CA ALA A 110 28.02 -63.29 -15.81
C ALA A 110 26.69 -62.57 -15.46
N GLY A 111 26.00 -63.06 -14.43
CA GLY A 111 24.91 -62.35 -13.77
C GLY A 111 25.42 -61.51 -12.60
N GLU A 112 24.80 -60.36 -12.34
CA GLU A 112 25.21 -59.43 -11.30
C GLU A 112 24.15 -59.32 -10.19
N THR A 113 24.62 -59.13 -8.95
CA THR A 113 23.78 -59.22 -7.74
C THR A 113 22.95 -57.95 -7.51
N THR A 114 21.68 -58.11 -7.16
CA THR A 114 20.74 -57.02 -6.84
C THR A 114 21.16 -56.24 -5.58
N THR A 115 22.04 -55.26 -5.75
CA THR A 115 22.35 -54.28 -4.71
C THR A 115 21.25 -53.22 -4.69
N ALA A 116 20.35 -53.29 -3.71
CA ALA A 116 19.31 -52.30 -3.52
C ALA A 116 19.92 -50.93 -3.16
N ALA A 117 19.75 -49.95 -4.04
CA ALA A 117 20.16 -48.57 -3.78
C ALA A 117 19.26 -47.96 -2.69
N GLY A 118 19.76 -47.91 -1.45
CA GLY A 118 19.04 -47.33 -0.32
C GLY A 118 18.74 -45.85 -0.54
N GLU A 119 17.46 -45.51 -0.59
CA GLU A 119 16.98 -44.14 -0.78
C GLU A 119 17.43 -43.24 0.38
N LYS A 120 18.42 -42.37 0.12
CA LYS A 120 18.85 -41.37 1.09
C LYS A 120 17.80 -40.27 1.18
N THR A 121 16.84 -40.47 2.06
CA THR A 121 15.90 -39.45 2.51
C THR A 121 16.65 -38.30 3.19
N THR A 122 17.03 -37.29 2.39
CA THR A 122 17.66 -36.06 2.86
C THR A 122 16.65 -35.27 3.67
N LYS A 123 16.65 -35.51 5.00
CA LYS A 123 15.83 -34.78 5.97
C LYS A 123 15.93 -33.27 5.71
N VAL A 124 14.87 -32.68 5.16
CA VAL A 124 14.78 -31.25 4.87
C VAL A 124 15.13 -30.48 6.14
N PRO A 125 16.12 -29.57 6.11
CA PRO A 125 16.49 -28.81 7.30
C PRO A 125 15.30 -28.02 7.82
N VAL A 126 14.86 -28.33 9.05
CA VAL A 126 13.83 -27.55 9.73
C VAL A 126 14.34 -26.11 9.86
N PRO A 127 13.57 -25.08 9.44
CA PRO A 127 14.05 -23.70 9.52
C PRO A 127 14.29 -23.30 10.98
N PRO A 128 15.21 -22.36 11.28
CA PRO A 128 15.40 -21.88 12.64
C PRO A 128 14.10 -21.23 13.15
N ALA A 129 13.85 -21.28 14.46
CA ALA A 129 12.56 -20.91 15.07
C ALA A 129 12.12 -19.45 14.85
N ASN A 130 13.00 -18.60 14.33
CA ASN A 130 12.77 -17.21 13.93
C ASN A 130 12.58 -17.00 12.41
N ASN A 131 12.52 -18.07 11.61
CA ASN A 131 12.41 -18.03 10.15
C ASN A 131 11.41 -19.07 9.59
N GLN A 132 10.24 -19.18 10.21
CA GLN A 132 9.18 -20.11 9.80
C GLN A 132 8.29 -19.56 8.68
N MET A 133 8.12 -18.23 8.57
CA MET A 133 7.20 -17.64 7.56
C MET A 133 7.77 -17.73 6.14
N CYS A 134 9.05 -17.39 5.94
CA CYS A 134 9.72 -17.50 4.65
C CYS A 134 11.06 -18.27 4.78
N PRO A 135 11.02 -19.61 4.90
CA PRO A 135 12.19 -20.45 5.13
C PRO A 135 13.38 -20.24 4.17
N GLY A 136 13.10 -19.90 2.91
CA GLY A 136 14.12 -19.68 1.87
C GLY A 136 14.97 -18.43 2.09
N ASN A 137 14.44 -17.39 2.74
CA ASN A 137 15.21 -16.18 3.03
C ASN A 137 15.77 -16.21 4.46
N LYS A 138 17.09 -16.32 4.58
CA LYS A 138 17.80 -16.35 5.86
C LYS A 138 18.21 -14.96 6.39
N ARG A 139 18.03 -13.87 5.61
CA ARG A 139 18.39 -12.52 6.04
C ARG A 139 17.25 -11.81 6.79
N THR A 140 16.01 -11.96 6.33
CA THR A 140 14.83 -11.48 7.09
C THR A 140 14.42 -12.53 8.12
N ASN A 141 13.78 -12.11 9.22
CA ASN A 141 13.27 -12.99 10.27
C ASN A 141 11.81 -12.64 10.60
N ASP A 142 11.09 -13.57 11.22
CA ASP A 142 9.64 -13.47 11.45
C ASP A 142 9.22 -12.27 12.32
N LYS A 143 10.11 -11.71 13.16
CA LYS A 143 9.79 -10.47 13.90
C LYS A 143 9.66 -9.27 12.95
N ILE A 144 10.58 -9.15 11.99
CA ILE A 144 10.54 -8.09 10.96
C ILE A 144 9.28 -8.26 10.09
N ARG A 145 8.98 -9.49 9.68
CA ARG A 145 7.80 -9.81 8.84
C ARG A 145 6.49 -9.45 9.52
N LYS A 146 6.33 -9.87 10.79
CA LYS A 146 5.14 -9.58 11.61
C LYS A 146 5.00 -8.09 11.87
N LYS A 147 6.04 -7.42 12.40
CA LYS A 147 6.07 -5.96 12.58
C LYS A 147 5.63 -5.22 11.29
N ALA A 148 6.15 -5.63 10.13
CA ALA A 148 5.79 -5.02 8.85
C ALA A 148 4.32 -5.23 8.47
N LEU A 149 3.85 -6.48 8.54
CA LEU A 149 2.48 -6.87 8.18
C LEU A 149 1.44 -6.26 9.13
N ASP A 150 1.70 -6.35 10.43
CA ASP A 150 0.77 -6.00 11.50
C ASP A 150 0.60 -4.48 11.60
N MET A 151 1.69 -3.70 11.52
CA MET A 151 1.60 -2.24 11.44
C MET A 151 0.86 -1.79 10.18
N THR A 152 1.18 -2.35 9.02
CA THR A 152 0.55 -1.92 7.75
C THR A 152 -0.93 -2.29 7.71
N ASN A 153 -1.33 -3.46 8.25
CA ASN A 153 -2.73 -3.82 8.41
C ASN A 153 -3.45 -2.97 9.48
N LEU A 154 -2.81 -2.64 10.60
CA LEU A 154 -3.38 -1.72 11.60
C LEU A 154 -3.62 -0.32 11.00
N TYR A 155 -2.65 0.21 10.26
CA TYR A 155 -2.79 1.47 9.54
C TYR A 155 -3.93 1.44 8.50
N ARG A 156 -4.04 0.36 7.71
CA ARG A 156 -5.18 0.15 6.78
C ARG A 156 -6.52 0.03 7.51
N SER A 157 -6.55 -0.61 8.69
CA SER A 157 -7.74 -0.76 9.54
C SER A 157 -8.25 0.60 10.06
N VAL A 158 -7.34 1.44 10.55
CA VAL A 158 -7.62 2.81 11.01
C VAL A 158 -8.10 3.69 9.84
N LEU A 159 -7.47 3.56 8.66
CA LEU A 159 -7.90 4.25 7.44
C LEU A 159 -9.29 3.80 6.98
N ALA A 160 -9.57 2.50 6.98
CA ALA A 160 -10.87 1.96 6.55
C ALA A 160 -12.03 2.42 7.45
N GLN A 161 -11.73 2.75 8.71
CA GLN A 161 -12.66 3.34 9.68
C GLN A 161 -12.65 4.90 9.68
N GLY A 162 -11.94 5.53 8.75
CA GLY A 162 -11.95 6.99 8.57
C GLY A 162 -11.19 7.78 9.63
N GLN A 163 -10.31 7.13 10.40
CA GLN A 163 -9.64 7.72 11.58
C GLN A 163 -8.27 8.38 11.24
N VAL A 164 -7.92 8.50 9.95
CA VAL A 164 -6.66 9.12 9.50
C VAL A 164 -6.89 10.58 9.11
N ALA A 165 -6.48 11.52 9.96
CA ALA A 165 -6.41 12.94 9.63
C ALA A 165 -5.34 13.23 8.56
N LYS A 166 -5.66 14.08 7.58
CA LYS A 166 -4.71 14.65 6.61
C LYS A 166 -4.03 15.91 7.15
N ARG A 167 -3.05 16.45 6.42
CA ARG A 167 -2.35 17.71 6.73
C ARG A 167 -3.27 18.90 7.08
N ASN A 168 -4.45 18.97 6.48
CA ASN A 168 -5.42 20.05 6.72
C ASN A 168 -6.46 19.73 7.81
N GLY A 169 -6.20 18.75 8.70
CA GLY A 169 -7.10 18.33 9.78
C GLY A 169 -8.33 17.53 9.32
N VAL A 170 -8.69 17.62 8.03
CA VAL A 170 -9.81 16.85 7.47
C VAL A 170 -9.42 15.36 7.39
N TYR A 171 -10.28 14.50 7.91
CA TYR A 171 -10.08 13.05 7.87
C TYR A 171 -10.18 12.49 6.44
N MET A 172 -9.48 11.38 6.21
CA MET A 172 -9.68 10.49 5.08
C MET A 172 -11.06 9.79 5.21
N PRO A 173 -11.84 9.63 4.13
CA PRO A 173 -13.09 8.86 4.15
C PRO A 173 -12.90 7.41 4.63
N THR A 174 -13.97 6.81 5.16
CA THR A 174 -14.03 5.34 5.37
C THR A 174 -13.88 4.58 4.05
N ALA A 175 -13.32 3.37 4.08
CA ALA A 175 -13.02 2.56 2.91
C ALA A 175 -13.89 1.30 2.84
N ALA A 176 -14.67 1.15 1.78
CA ALA A 176 -15.62 0.05 1.64
C ALA A 176 -15.01 -1.28 1.16
N ASN A 177 -13.82 -1.25 0.53
CA ASN A 177 -13.18 -2.40 -0.13
C ASN A 177 -11.75 -2.71 0.35
N MET A 178 -11.27 -2.10 1.44
CA MET A 178 -9.87 -2.18 1.88
C MET A 178 -9.46 -3.61 2.26
N GLN A 179 -8.62 -4.28 1.47
CA GLN A 179 -8.19 -5.64 1.77
C GLN A 179 -7.18 -5.73 2.94
N LYS A 180 -7.23 -6.84 3.68
CA LYS A 180 -6.19 -7.29 4.62
C LYS A 180 -4.98 -7.78 3.81
N LEU A 181 -3.80 -7.19 4.03
CA LEU A 181 -2.56 -7.63 3.39
C LEU A 181 -2.14 -8.99 3.96
N ARG A 182 -1.59 -9.83 3.09
CA ARG A 182 -0.93 -11.10 3.42
C ARG A 182 0.58 -10.95 3.19
N TYR A 183 1.38 -11.71 3.92
CA TYR A 183 2.82 -11.74 3.66
C TYR A 183 3.15 -12.62 2.45
N ASP A 184 4.08 -12.18 1.62
CA ASP A 184 4.51 -12.87 0.41
C ASP A 184 6.04 -13.00 0.38
N CYS A 185 6.52 -14.24 0.29
CA CYS A 185 7.95 -14.55 0.39
C CYS A 185 8.73 -14.25 -0.89
N ASP A 186 8.08 -14.23 -2.06
CA ASP A 186 8.74 -13.93 -3.32
C ASP A 186 8.94 -12.42 -3.47
N LEU A 187 7.94 -11.62 -3.04
CA LEU A 187 8.12 -10.18 -2.84
C LEU A 187 9.22 -9.87 -1.82
N GLU A 188 9.34 -10.64 -0.74
CA GLU A 188 10.43 -10.48 0.23
C GLU A 188 11.81 -10.77 -0.39
N LEU A 189 11.94 -11.78 -1.25
CA LEU A 189 13.20 -12.10 -1.93
C LEU A 189 13.65 -10.96 -2.86
N ILE A 190 12.72 -10.36 -3.61
CA ILE A 190 13.01 -9.19 -4.45
C ILE A 190 13.35 -7.98 -3.59
N ALA A 191 12.62 -7.75 -2.49
CA ALA A 191 12.90 -6.68 -1.52
C ALA A 191 14.30 -6.84 -0.89
N ARG A 192 14.70 -8.08 -0.56
CA ARG A 192 16.03 -8.44 -0.07
C ARG A 192 17.12 -8.02 -1.06
N ASP A 193 17.05 -8.47 -2.31
CA ASP A 193 18.11 -8.22 -3.29
C ASP A 193 18.24 -6.72 -3.61
N ARG A 194 17.11 -6.01 -3.60
CA ARG A 194 17.07 -4.55 -3.68
C ARG A 194 17.74 -3.88 -2.49
N ALA A 195 17.49 -4.33 -1.26
CA ALA A 195 18.09 -3.76 -0.06
C ALA A 195 19.59 -4.08 0.06
N GLU A 196 19.99 -5.31 -0.27
CA GLU A 196 21.38 -5.81 -0.29
C GLU A 196 22.32 -4.99 -1.18
N SER A 197 21.78 -4.34 -2.22
CA SER A 197 22.57 -3.43 -3.07
C SER A 197 23.19 -2.25 -2.31
N CYS A 198 22.58 -1.82 -1.19
CA CYS A 198 22.88 -0.57 -0.48
C CYS A 198 23.03 0.66 -1.39
N ALA A 199 22.43 0.65 -2.58
CA ALA A 199 22.58 1.71 -3.57
C ALA A 199 21.81 2.99 -3.19
N ALA A 200 22.41 4.14 -3.44
CA ALA A 200 21.78 5.45 -3.24
C ALA A 200 20.39 5.53 -3.90
N LEU A 201 19.48 6.30 -3.29
CA LEU A 201 18.05 6.38 -3.64
C LEU A 201 17.79 6.94 -5.06
N GLY A 202 17.95 6.10 -6.09
CA GLY A 202 17.61 6.40 -7.49
C GLY A 202 16.11 6.21 -7.81
N SER A 203 15.81 5.75 -9.03
CA SER A 203 14.43 5.39 -9.41
C SER A 203 13.85 4.26 -8.54
N GLU A 204 12.53 4.29 -8.34
CA GLU A 204 11.78 3.19 -7.71
C GLU A 204 11.75 1.96 -8.62
N ALA A 205 11.90 0.76 -8.05
CA ALA A 205 11.84 -0.51 -8.79
C ALA A 205 10.40 -0.95 -9.11
N ASN A 206 9.53 -0.02 -9.51
CA ASN A 206 8.13 -0.31 -9.82
C ASN A 206 8.02 -1.13 -11.13
N THR A 207 7.16 -2.14 -11.15
CA THR A 207 6.93 -3.04 -12.29
C THR A 207 5.43 -3.20 -12.58
N ALA A 208 5.08 -4.06 -13.53
CA ALA A 208 3.69 -4.50 -13.74
C ALA A 208 3.16 -5.40 -12.60
N ASP A 209 4.06 -6.01 -11.82
CA ASP A 209 3.73 -7.02 -10.81
C ASP A 209 3.74 -6.46 -9.37
N TYR A 210 4.57 -5.44 -9.11
CA TYR A 210 4.72 -4.84 -7.78
C TYR A 210 5.16 -3.38 -7.80
N GLN A 211 4.98 -2.69 -6.67
CA GLN A 211 5.57 -1.37 -6.40
C GLN A 211 6.39 -1.34 -5.12
N GLU A 212 7.30 -0.37 -5.05
CA GLU A 212 8.29 -0.23 -3.99
C GLU A 212 8.01 0.96 -3.06
N ASN A 213 8.10 0.72 -1.75
CA ASN A 213 8.57 1.74 -0.80
C ASN A 213 9.96 1.34 -0.30
N ARG A 214 10.83 2.33 -0.12
CA ARG A 214 12.16 2.14 0.49
C ARG A 214 12.55 3.36 1.30
N TYR A 215 13.41 3.19 2.30
CA TYR A 215 13.86 4.26 3.18
C TYR A 215 15.22 3.95 3.81
N TYR A 216 16.01 4.99 4.10
CA TYR A 216 17.26 4.89 4.84
C TYR A 216 17.09 5.55 6.20
N ILE A 217 17.22 4.76 7.27
CA ILE A 217 17.19 5.22 8.66
C ILE A 217 18.63 5.33 9.15
N PRO A 218 19.11 6.49 9.63
CA PRO A 218 20.37 6.57 10.38
C PRO A 218 20.35 5.63 11.59
N LYS A 219 21.45 4.94 11.89
CA LYS A 219 21.53 4.06 13.08
C LYS A 219 21.39 4.82 14.40
N SER A 220 21.64 6.13 14.42
CA SER A 220 21.40 7.03 15.54
C SER A 220 19.92 7.14 15.92
N ASP A 221 19.02 6.90 14.95
CA ASP A 221 17.60 7.20 15.06
C ASP A 221 16.79 5.94 15.43
N VAL A 222 17.50 4.83 15.71
CA VAL A 222 16.97 3.52 16.10
C VAL A 222 17.40 3.20 17.52
N ALA A 223 16.44 3.12 18.44
CA ALA A 223 16.72 3.06 19.87
C ALA A 223 17.10 1.66 20.40
N SER A 224 16.52 0.57 19.88
CA SER A 224 16.78 -0.77 20.44
C SER A 224 18.14 -1.32 20.03
N ALA A 225 18.97 -1.64 21.03
CA ALA A 225 20.17 -2.47 20.85
C ALA A 225 19.82 -3.96 20.64
N GLU A 226 18.63 -4.40 21.05
CA GLU A 226 18.22 -5.82 21.02
C GLU A 226 17.58 -6.24 19.68
N ALA A 227 16.88 -5.32 19.02
CA ALA A 227 16.08 -5.58 17.83
C ALA A 227 16.15 -4.51 16.74
N PRO A 228 17.29 -3.82 16.48
CA PRO A 228 17.32 -2.60 15.66
C PRO A 228 16.78 -2.74 14.23
N ARG A 229 16.82 -3.95 13.64
CA ARG A 229 16.23 -4.23 12.32
C ARG A 229 14.69 -4.36 12.33
N VAL A 230 14.07 -4.50 13.50
CA VAL A 230 12.62 -4.48 13.70
C VAL A 230 12.17 -3.03 13.88
N ASP A 231 12.82 -2.28 14.78
CA ASP A 231 12.64 -0.84 14.97
C ASP A 231 12.82 -0.05 13.65
N ALA A 232 13.87 -0.33 12.87
CA ALA A 232 14.10 0.33 11.59
C ALA A 232 12.98 0.06 10.56
N MET A 233 12.35 -1.13 10.62
CA MET A 233 11.15 -1.43 9.82
C MET A 233 9.96 -0.62 10.31
N ALA A 234 9.76 -0.53 11.64
CA ALA A 234 8.69 0.25 12.24
C ALA A 234 8.79 1.76 11.89
N ALA A 235 9.98 2.34 12.06
CA ALA A 235 10.28 3.72 11.71
C ALA A 235 10.01 4.00 10.22
N SER A 236 10.38 3.08 9.32
CA SER A 236 10.15 3.23 7.87
C SER A 236 8.67 3.20 7.50
N ILE A 237 7.90 2.28 8.10
CA ILE A 237 6.46 2.16 7.86
C ILE A 237 5.71 3.38 8.41
N LYS A 238 6.14 3.92 9.55
CA LYS A 238 5.66 5.20 10.09
C LYS A 238 5.97 6.36 9.13
N GLU A 239 7.22 6.53 8.72
CA GLU A 239 7.68 7.56 7.76
C GLU A 239 6.89 7.54 6.45
N TRP A 240 6.65 6.36 5.86
CA TRP A 240 5.85 6.24 4.64
C TRP A 240 4.39 6.61 4.87
N TRP A 241 3.81 6.22 6.01
CA TRP A 241 2.41 6.47 6.32
C TRP A 241 2.12 7.94 6.67
N GLU A 242 3.01 8.58 7.43
CA GLU A 242 2.84 9.97 7.91
C GLU A 242 2.80 11.00 6.77
N ARG A 243 3.16 10.62 5.53
CA ARG A 243 3.04 11.49 4.35
C ARG A 243 1.60 11.94 4.04
N VAL A 244 0.57 11.24 4.52
CA VAL A 244 -0.82 11.74 4.49
C VAL A 244 -1.03 13.03 5.32
N ARG A 245 -0.16 13.28 6.31
CA ARG A 245 -0.15 14.45 7.20
C ARG A 245 0.87 15.53 6.84
N LEU A 246 1.86 15.21 6.00
CA LEU A 246 2.96 16.12 5.65
C LEU A 246 2.84 16.71 4.23
N ASP A 247 2.32 15.95 3.27
CA ASP A 247 2.26 16.33 1.86
C ASP A 247 0.92 17.02 1.50
N GLU A 248 0.61 17.18 0.21
CA GLU A 248 -0.65 17.76 -0.24
C GLU A 248 -1.85 16.83 0.09
N PRO A 249 -2.95 17.34 0.69
CA PRO A 249 -4.10 16.51 1.05
C PRO A 249 -4.76 15.77 -0.12
N ILE A 250 -4.90 14.45 0.02
CA ILE A 250 -5.73 13.63 -0.88
C ILE A 250 -7.19 14.12 -0.85
N GLY A 251 -7.81 14.27 -2.02
CA GLY A 251 -9.20 14.70 -2.16
C GLY A 251 -10.21 13.65 -1.68
N LEU A 252 -11.42 14.08 -1.27
CA LEU A 252 -12.44 13.21 -0.63
C LEU A 252 -13.03 12.11 -1.53
N GLN A 253 -12.68 12.06 -2.81
CA GLN A 253 -12.99 10.95 -3.72
C GLN A 253 -11.89 9.88 -3.79
N CYS A 254 -10.79 10.06 -3.04
CA CYS A 254 -9.65 9.16 -2.89
C CYS A 254 -8.96 8.75 -4.21
N TYR A 255 -8.97 9.63 -5.21
CA TYR A 255 -8.20 9.45 -6.43
C TYR A 255 -6.70 9.73 -6.21
N PHE A 256 -5.87 8.85 -6.76
CA PHE A 256 -4.48 9.16 -7.06
C PHE A 256 -4.45 9.96 -8.38
N ARG A 257 -3.61 11.00 -8.45
CA ARG A 257 -3.55 11.94 -9.58
C ARG A 257 -2.08 12.15 -9.94
N ALA A 258 -1.78 12.50 -11.19
CA ALA A 258 -0.39 12.67 -11.68
C ALA A 258 0.51 13.51 -10.74
N LYS A 259 -0.01 14.61 -10.16
CA LYS A 259 0.72 15.46 -9.21
C LYS A 259 1.24 14.72 -7.96
N HIS A 260 0.64 13.60 -7.57
CA HIS A 260 1.08 12.80 -6.42
C HIS A 260 2.32 11.95 -6.72
N GLU A 261 2.65 11.68 -7.99
CA GLU A 261 3.82 10.86 -8.39
C GLU A 261 5.16 11.53 -8.04
N SER A 262 5.19 12.87 -8.06
CA SER A 262 6.33 13.70 -7.65
C SER A 262 6.40 13.98 -6.15
N LEU A 263 5.38 13.60 -5.38
CA LEU A 263 5.29 13.81 -3.94
C LEU A 263 5.64 12.53 -3.16
N GLN A 264 5.92 12.65 -1.86
CA GLN A 264 6.17 11.50 -0.99
C GLN A 264 4.87 10.84 -0.49
N VAL A 265 3.73 11.50 -0.62
CA VAL A 265 2.38 10.94 -0.37
C VAL A 265 2.14 9.61 -1.10
N LYS A 266 2.85 9.35 -2.20
CA LYS A 266 2.82 8.08 -2.93
C LYS A 266 3.25 6.87 -2.09
N THR A 267 4.11 7.07 -1.07
CA THR A 267 4.53 5.99 -0.16
C THR A 267 3.38 5.56 0.75
N PHE A 268 2.63 6.54 1.30
CA PHE A 268 1.36 6.31 1.98
C PHE A 268 0.33 5.63 1.05
N THR A 269 0.14 6.12 -0.18
CA THR A 269 -0.92 5.57 -1.04
C THR A 269 -0.67 4.15 -1.53
N ARG A 270 0.59 3.66 -1.56
CA ARG A 270 0.90 2.22 -1.73
C ARG A 270 0.39 1.39 -0.56
N MET A 271 0.71 1.80 0.67
CA MET A 271 0.25 1.12 1.89
C MET A 271 -1.28 1.16 2.01
N ALA A 272 -1.90 2.24 1.54
CA ALA A 272 -3.35 2.46 1.55
C ALA A 272 -4.11 1.88 0.35
N TRP A 273 -3.44 1.25 -0.63
CA TRP A 273 -4.12 0.82 -1.87
C TRP A 273 -5.01 -0.41 -1.62
N ALA A 274 -6.33 -0.29 -1.79
CA ALA A 274 -7.29 -1.32 -1.39
C ALA A 274 -7.14 -2.63 -2.18
N ASP A 275 -6.77 -2.54 -3.46
CA ASP A 275 -6.67 -3.71 -4.35
C ASP A 275 -5.36 -4.50 -4.13
N THR A 276 -4.34 -3.86 -3.55
CA THR A 276 -3.11 -4.51 -3.07
C THR A 276 -3.47 -5.40 -1.88
N ASN A 277 -3.07 -6.68 -1.94
CA ASN A 277 -3.35 -7.67 -0.90
C ASN A 277 -2.15 -8.56 -0.53
N LYS A 278 -0.97 -8.32 -1.11
CA LYS A 278 0.31 -8.94 -0.78
C LYS A 278 1.37 -7.89 -0.43
N MET A 279 2.24 -8.21 0.53
CA MET A 279 3.46 -7.44 0.79
C MET A 279 4.64 -8.35 1.17
N GLY A 280 5.86 -7.94 0.84
CA GLY A 280 7.10 -8.59 1.28
C GLY A 280 8.19 -7.56 1.55
N CYS A 281 8.92 -7.70 2.65
CA CYS A 281 9.74 -6.62 3.22
C CYS A 281 11.08 -7.09 3.82
N THR A 282 12.02 -6.17 3.97
CA THR A 282 13.34 -6.42 4.58
C THR A 282 13.91 -5.16 5.22
N VAL A 283 14.93 -5.34 6.06
CA VAL A 283 15.89 -4.29 6.45
C VAL A 283 17.31 -4.81 6.25
N GLN A 284 18.10 -4.15 5.42
CA GLN A 284 19.53 -4.41 5.27
C GLN A 284 20.36 -3.41 6.10
N GLU A 285 21.55 -3.83 6.53
CA GLU A 285 22.56 -2.95 7.12
C GLU A 285 23.43 -2.32 6.03
N CYS A 286 23.52 -1.00 5.99
CA CYS A 286 24.25 -0.23 4.98
C CYS A 286 25.10 0.86 5.66
N GLY A 287 26.30 0.49 6.12
CA GLY A 287 27.23 1.43 6.76
C GLY A 287 26.73 1.92 8.11
N ASP A 288 26.55 3.23 8.24
CA ASP A 288 25.95 3.92 9.39
C ASP A 288 24.41 3.99 9.33
N GLN A 289 23.79 3.40 8.31
CA GLN A 289 22.34 3.38 8.12
C GLN A 289 21.74 1.97 8.05
N TRP A 290 20.43 1.89 8.24
CA TRP A 290 19.57 0.77 7.88
C TRP A 290 18.84 1.12 6.57
N HIS A 291 18.76 0.18 5.62
CA HIS A 291 17.99 0.32 4.39
C HIS A 291 16.77 -0.60 4.45
N ALA A 292 15.59 -0.03 4.68
CA ALA A 292 14.33 -0.77 4.66
C ALA A 292 13.71 -0.73 3.27
N VAL A 293 13.16 -1.86 2.83
CA VAL A 293 12.43 -2.00 1.57
C VAL A 293 11.17 -2.83 1.80
N CYS A 294 10.04 -2.38 1.28
CA CYS A 294 8.78 -3.13 1.21
C CYS A 294 8.24 -3.08 -0.22
N LEU A 295 7.87 -4.25 -0.75
CA LEU A 295 7.20 -4.39 -2.04
C LEU A 295 5.74 -4.78 -1.86
N TYR A 296 4.88 -4.29 -2.74
CA TYR A 296 3.42 -4.36 -2.67
C TYR A 296 2.83 -4.90 -3.98
N SER A 297 1.92 -5.88 -3.90
CA SER A 297 1.27 -6.49 -5.08
C SER A 297 -0.23 -6.77 -4.83
N PRO A 298 -1.11 -6.67 -5.86
CA PRO A 298 -0.90 -6.00 -7.14
C PRO A 298 -0.47 -4.53 -6.98
N PRO A 299 0.18 -3.91 -7.98
CA PRO A 299 0.73 -2.56 -7.87
C PRO A 299 -0.38 -1.50 -7.76
N GLY A 300 -0.20 -0.57 -6.81
CA GLY A 300 -1.07 0.58 -6.61
C GLY A 300 -0.65 1.83 -7.39
N ASN A 301 -0.97 3.02 -6.85
CA ASN A 301 -0.59 4.34 -7.35
C ASN A 301 -0.79 4.57 -8.86
N LYS A 302 -1.82 3.95 -9.45
CA LYS A 302 -2.15 4.17 -10.85
C LYS A 302 -2.83 5.52 -11.00
N VAL A 303 -2.36 6.31 -11.96
CA VAL A 303 -2.80 7.69 -12.18
C VAL A 303 -4.26 7.70 -12.67
N GLU A 304 -5.06 8.58 -12.07
CA GLU A 304 -6.51 8.69 -12.22
C GLU A 304 -7.36 7.48 -11.71
N GLU A 305 -6.75 6.49 -11.06
CA GLU A 305 -7.48 5.45 -10.31
C GLU A 305 -7.73 5.85 -8.84
N ARG A 306 -8.59 5.10 -8.13
CA ARG A 306 -8.88 5.32 -6.71
C ARG A 306 -7.97 4.46 -5.83
N ILE A 307 -7.40 5.09 -4.80
CA ILE A 307 -6.60 4.44 -3.76
C ILE A 307 -7.46 3.40 -3.00
N TYR A 308 -8.72 3.76 -2.74
CA TYR A 308 -9.77 2.86 -2.26
C TYR A 308 -11.13 3.48 -2.59
N ILE A 309 -12.21 2.70 -2.52
CA ILE A 309 -13.57 3.18 -2.76
C ILE A 309 -14.13 3.81 -1.46
N PRO A 310 -14.43 5.11 -1.41
CA PRO A 310 -15.05 5.74 -0.25
C PRO A 310 -16.44 5.17 0.00
N GLY A 311 -16.75 4.81 1.24
CA GLY A 311 -18.05 4.27 1.65
C GLY A 311 -17.98 3.58 3.01
N THR A 312 -19.11 3.06 3.48
CA THR A 312 -19.19 2.33 4.75
C THR A 312 -18.21 1.15 4.75
N THR A 313 -17.47 0.99 5.84
CA THR A 313 -16.43 -0.03 5.98
C THR A 313 -16.96 -1.43 5.63
N CYS A 314 -16.17 -2.20 4.87
CA CYS A 314 -16.49 -3.53 4.34
C CYS A 314 -17.69 -3.69 3.37
N THR A 315 -18.48 -2.64 3.03
CA THR A 315 -19.70 -2.86 2.21
C THR A 315 -19.45 -3.17 0.73
N MET A 316 -18.18 -3.15 0.27
CA MET A 316 -17.79 -3.51 -1.09
C MET A 316 -16.51 -4.38 -1.09
N CYS A 317 -16.42 -5.34 -0.16
CA CYS A 317 -15.32 -6.30 -0.15
C CYS A 317 -15.23 -7.10 -1.47
N PRO A 318 -14.03 -7.27 -2.07
CA PRO A 318 -13.85 -8.04 -3.29
C PRO A 318 -14.31 -9.50 -3.20
N VAL A 319 -14.69 -10.08 -4.35
CA VAL A 319 -15.12 -11.49 -4.45
C VAL A 319 -14.04 -12.43 -3.89
N GLY A 320 -14.45 -13.38 -3.05
CA GLY A 320 -13.54 -14.28 -2.33
C GLY A 320 -13.03 -13.71 -0.99
N THR A 321 -13.43 -12.49 -0.62
CA THR A 321 -13.16 -11.91 0.71
C THR A 321 -14.46 -11.61 1.48
N SER A 322 -14.34 -11.50 2.79
CA SER A 322 -15.40 -11.12 3.73
C SER A 322 -14.84 -10.11 4.75
N CYS A 323 -15.71 -9.49 5.55
CA CYS A 323 -15.25 -8.53 6.55
C CYS A 323 -14.61 -9.24 7.76
N ASP A 324 -13.31 -9.01 7.97
CA ASP A 324 -12.68 -9.14 9.28
C ASP A 324 -13.30 -8.07 10.20
N GLY A 325 -14.36 -8.43 10.92
CA GLY A 325 -15.11 -7.51 11.77
C GLY A 325 -14.34 -6.98 12.99
N ALA A 326 -13.12 -7.47 13.25
CA ALA A 326 -12.25 -6.94 14.29
C ALA A 326 -11.34 -5.82 13.76
N LEU A 327 -10.96 -5.88 12.47
CA LEU A 327 -10.11 -4.89 11.79
C LEU A 327 -10.87 -3.95 10.85
N GLY A 328 -12.10 -4.27 10.42
CA GLY A 328 -12.79 -3.53 9.37
C GLY A 328 -12.12 -3.67 7.99
N LEU A 329 -11.51 -4.83 7.73
CA LEU A 329 -10.76 -5.12 6.51
C LEU A 329 -11.37 -6.30 5.75
N CYS A 330 -11.26 -6.29 4.43
CA CYS A 330 -11.71 -7.37 3.57
C CYS A 330 -10.64 -8.49 3.52
N ALA A 331 -10.89 -9.59 4.21
CA ALA A 331 -9.99 -10.73 4.33
C ALA A 331 -10.53 -11.95 3.58
N THR A 332 -9.65 -12.75 2.99
CA THR A 332 -10.01 -14.14 2.65
C THR A 332 -10.35 -14.90 3.94
N PRO A 333 -11.34 -15.81 3.96
CA PRO A 333 -11.51 -16.74 5.07
C PRO A 333 -10.17 -17.44 5.37
N GLU A 334 -9.81 -17.52 6.65
CA GLU A 334 -8.54 -18.13 7.06
C GLU A 334 -8.59 -19.65 6.87
N SER A 335 -7.47 -20.23 6.43
CA SER A 335 -7.33 -21.62 5.96
C SER A 335 -6.20 -22.36 6.68
#